data_AF-A0A6J5V8H9-F1
#
_entry.id   AF-A0A6J5V8H9-F1
#
_cell.length_a   1.000
_cell.length_b   1.000
_cell.length_c   1.000
_cell.angle_alpha   90.00
_cell.angle_beta   90.00
_cell.angle_gamma   90.00
#
_symmetry.space_group_name_H-M   'P 1'
#
loop_
_entity.id
_entity.type
_entity.pdbx_description
1 polymer ?
#
loop_
_entity_poly.entity_id
_entity_poly.type
_entity_poly.pdbx_seq_one_letter_code
_entity_poly.pdbx_strand_id
1 'polypeptide(L)'
;MTGLMVFNYLPFAMFRGMAVEDPKSSHSVRLLIEDYPYAADGLEIWSAIKTWVKEYCSFYYKNDEMVQNDSELQSWWKELREEGHGDKKDEPWWPKMQTCEELIESCTIIIWLSSAYHAAINYGQYSIGGYIPNRPTISLHFMPEEGTPEYEELKTNPDKAFLKTFTPQLQTLLGMASIEILSRHPVDELYLGQRGTSEWTTDADMLQASEDFRKKLEGIEKRIIKMNKDEKLKNRVGPAKIPYTLLYPSSEPGLTGKGIPNSKLFMCLLCVCKPIHDHGSERF
;
A
#
# COMPACT_ATOMS: atom_id res chain seq x y z
N MET A 1 -15.63 -13.47 -9.87
CA MET A 1 -15.92 -12.81 -8.59
C MET A 1 -14.61 -12.20 -8.05
N THR A 2 -13.94 -11.29 -8.78
CA THR A 2 -12.63 -10.77 -8.35
C THR A 2 -12.24 -9.53 -9.15
N GLY A 3 -12.26 -8.38 -8.50
CA GLY A 3 -11.57 -7.16 -8.97
C GLY A 3 -11.48 -6.15 -7.83
N LEU A 4 -12.59 -5.59 -7.33
CA LEU A 4 -12.56 -4.74 -6.13
C LEU A 4 -12.38 -5.50 -4.80
N MET A 5 -12.92 -6.71 -4.66
CA MET A 5 -12.65 -7.54 -3.46
C MET A 5 -11.16 -7.88 -3.29
N VAL A 6 -10.36 -7.85 -4.38
CA VAL A 6 -8.90 -8.08 -4.31
C VAL A 6 -8.17 -6.86 -3.75
N PHE A 7 -8.80 -5.69 -3.75
CA PHE A 7 -8.18 -4.44 -3.28
C PHE A 7 -8.63 -4.00 -1.89
N ASN A 8 -9.72 -4.56 -1.36
CA ASN A 8 -10.00 -4.47 0.06
C ASN A 8 -9.00 -5.35 0.82
N TYR A 9 -8.18 -4.73 1.68
CA TYR A 9 -7.06 -5.39 2.33
C TYR A 9 -7.47 -6.59 3.20
N LEU A 10 -8.61 -6.47 3.89
CA LEU A 10 -9.14 -7.53 4.77
C LEU A 10 -9.66 -8.75 3.97
N PRO A 11 -10.59 -8.60 3.01
CA PRO A 11 -10.96 -9.64 2.06
C PRO A 11 -9.78 -10.20 1.27
N PHE A 12 -8.77 -9.41 0.95
CA PHE A 12 -7.59 -9.88 0.24
C PHE A 12 -6.77 -10.89 1.05
N ALA A 13 -6.53 -10.61 2.34
CA ALA A 13 -5.83 -11.54 3.23
C ALA A 13 -6.61 -12.86 3.39
N MET A 14 -7.94 -12.79 3.49
CA MET A 14 -8.81 -13.96 3.56
C MET A 14 -8.86 -14.73 2.24
N PHE A 15 -8.97 -14.03 1.11
CA PHE A 15 -9.00 -14.63 -0.24
C PHE A 15 -7.74 -15.43 -0.55
N ARG A 16 -6.58 -14.97 -0.07
CA ARG A 16 -5.31 -15.70 -0.19
C ARG A 16 -5.16 -16.84 0.81
N GLY A 17 -6.14 -17.07 1.69
CA GLY A 17 -6.09 -18.09 2.73
C GLY A 17 -5.06 -17.79 3.82
N MET A 18 -4.71 -16.51 4.03
CA MET A 18 -3.71 -16.09 5.02
C MET A 18 -4.34 -15.56 6.32
N ALA A 19 -5.66 -15.38 6.33
CA ALA A 19 -6.44 -14.95 7.48
C ALA A 19 -7.82 -15.63 7.48
N VAL A 20 -8.45 -15.70 8.65
CA VAL A 20 -9.85 -16.14 8.82
C VAL A 20 -10.63 -15.08 9.55
N GLU A 21 -11.95 -15.03 9.35
CA GLU A 21 -12.81 -14.15 10.13
C GLU A 21 -12.71 -14.49 11.63
N ASP A 22 -12.56 -13.44 12.43
CA ASP A 22 -12.59 -13.53 13.88
C ASP A 22 -13.22 -12.26 14.44
N PRO A 23 -14.55 -12.23 14.66
CA PRO A 23 -15.25 -11.05 15.16
C PRO A 23 -14.76 -10.57 16.54
N LYS A 24 -13.99 -11.38 17.27
CA LYS A 24 -13.44 -11.02 18.58
C LYS A 24 -12.08 -10.33 18.48
N SER A 25 -11.43 -10.38 17.31
CA SER A 25 -10.15 -9.70 17.10
C SER A 25 -10.38 -8.21 16.84
N SER A 26 -9.34 -7.40 17.08
CA SER A 26 -9.38 -5.95 16.84
C SER A 26 -9.68 -5.56 15.40
N HIS A 27 -9.39 -6.44 14.44
CA HIS A 27 -9.52 -6.20 13.01
C HIS A 27 -10.60 -7.07 12.35
N SER A 28 -11.41 -7.77 13.16
CA SER A 28 -12.41 -8.76 12.70
C SER A 28 -11.84 -9.94 11.91
N VAL A 29 -10.51 -10.07 11.86
CA VAL A 29 -9.79 -11.18 11.23
C VAL A 29 -8.66 -11.65 12.12
N ARG A 30 -8.30 -12.93 12.01
CA ARG A 30 -7.15 -13.55 12.65
C ARG A 30 -6.20 -14.07 11.58
N LEU A 31 -4.94 -13.64 11.63
CA LEU A 31 -3.90 -14.15 10.74
C LEU A 31 -3.60 -15.62 11.06
N LEU A 32 -3.40 -16.43 10.02
CA LEU A 32 -2.95 -17.82 10.19
C LEU A 32 -1.44 -17.90 10.47
N ILE A 33 -0.69 -16.87 10.05
CA ILE A 33 0.70 -16.65 10.42
C ILE A 33 0.71 -15.39 11.30
N GLU A 34 0.82 -15.56 12.61
CA GLU A 34 0.77 -14.45 13.57
C GLU A 34 1.89 -13.42 13.32
N ASP A 35 3.12 -13.90 13.15
CA ASP A 35 4.28 -13.07 12.82
C ASP A 35 4.43 -12.94 11.29
N TYR A 36 3.40 -12.41 10.62
CA TYR A 36 3.47 -12.03 9.21
C TYR A 36 3.62 -10.49 9.12
N PRO A 37 4.85 -9.95 8.93
CA PRO A 37 5.12 -8.52 9.13
C PRO A 37 4.27 -7.60 8.24
N TYR A 38 4.16 -7.91 6.95
CA TYR A 38 3.32 -7.14 6.02
C TYR A 38 1.84 -7.14 6.42
N ALA A 39 1.32 -8.29 6.84
CA ALA A 39 -0.09 -8.44 7.21
C ALA A 39 -0.39 -7.76 8.56
N ALA A 40 0.44 -8.02 9.56
CA ALA A 40 0.26 -7.48 10.90
C ALA A 40 0.35 -5.95 10.92
N ASP A 41 1.38 -5.39 10.27
CA ASP A 41 1.57 -3.93 10.22
C ASP A 41 0.51 -3.27 9.32
N GLY A 42 0.19 -3.90 8.20
CA GLY A 42 -0.79 -3.36 7.25
C GLY A 42 -2.21 -3.34 7.79
N LEU A 43 -2.61 -4.29 8.65
CA LEU A 43 -3.91 -4.26 9.33
C LEU A 43 -4.04 -3.03 10.23
N GLU A 44 -2.98 -2.66 10.95
CA GLU A 44 -2.97 -1.47 11.80
C GLU A 44 -3.10 -0.18 10.98
N ILE A 45 -2.38 -0.08 9.86
CA ILE A 45 -2.43 1.07 8.96
C ILE A 45 -3.80 1.15 8.26
N TRP A 46 -4.32 0.02 7.75
CA TRP A 46 -5.65 -0.07 7.15
C TRP A 46 -6.74 0.38 8.12
N SER A 47 -6.69 -0.10 9.37
CA SER A 47 -7.64 0.29 10.42
C SER A 47 -7.58 1.80 10.69
N ALA A 48 -6.37 2.38 10.78
CA ALA A 48 -6.21 3.82 10.97
C ALA A 48 -6.80 4.63 9.80
N ILE A 49 -6.56 4.20 8.55
CA ILE A 49 -7.13 4.83 7.36
C ILE A 49 -8.66 4.72 7.39
N LYS A 50 -9.22 3.52 7.63
CA LYS A 50 -10.68 3.32 7.64
C LYS A 50 -11.36 4.18 8.71
N THR A 51 -10.75 4.31 9.90
CA THR A 51 -11.27 5.20 10.95
C THR A 51 -11.27 6.65 10.52
N TRP A 52 -10.15 7.16 9.98
CA TRP A 52 -10.05 8.52 9.46
C TRP A 52 -11.10 8.80 8.37
N VAL A 53 -11.21 7.91 7.38
CA VAL A 53 -12.17 8.04 6.27
C VAL A 53 -13.60 8.01 6.79
N LYS A 54 -13.90 7.12 7.74
CA LYS A 54 -15.23 7.04 8.36
C LYS A 54 -15.59 8.34 9.06
N GLU A 55 -14.70 8.89 9.87
CA GLU A 55 -14.92 10.18 10.55
C GLU A 55 -15.15 11.31 9.53
N TYR A 56 -14.30 11.38 8.49
CA TYR A 56 -14.40 12.38 7.44
C TYR A 56 -15.72 12.27 6.65
N CYS A 57 -16.02 11.09 6.10
CA CYS A 57 -17.24 10.88 5.31
C CYS A 57 -18.50 11.08 6.16
N SER A 58 -18.52 10.61 7.41
CA SER A 58 -19.68 10.79 8.31
C SER A 58 -19.86 12.25 8.73
N PHE A 59 -18.82 13.08 8.63
CA PHE A 59 -18.95 14.51 8.85
C PHE A 59 -19.75 15.18 7.72
N TYR A 60 -19.47 14.85 6.46
CA TYR A 60 -20.13 15.47 5.29
C TYR A 60 -21.40 14.77 4.81
N TYR A 61 -21.51 13.45 4.99
CA TYR A 61 -22.65 12.64 4.55
C TYR A 61 -23.31 11.96 5.75
N LYS A 62 -24.48 12.48 6.17
CA LYS A 62 -25.19 12.01 7.37
C LYS A 62 -26.06 10.78 7.12
N ASN A 63 -26.42 10.52 5.87
CA ASN A 63 -27.24 9.40 5.46
C ASN A 63 -26.99 9.07 3.99
N ASP A 64 -27.51 7.93 3.55
CA ASP A 64 -27.35 7.42 2.19
C ASP A 64 -27.98 8.36 1.14
N GLU A 65 -29.06 9.07 1.48
CA GLU A 65 -29.71 10.03 0.57
C GLU A 65 -28.76 11.17 0.17
N MET A 66 -27.89 11.65 1.08
CA MET A 66 -26.89 12.66 0.74
C MET A 66 -25.88 12.14 -0.29
N VAL A 67 -25.49 10.86 -0.21
CA VAL A 67 -24.58 10.23 -1.19
C VAL A 67 -25.27 10.09 -2.54
N GLN A 68 -26.54 9.69 -2.55
CA GLN A 68 -27.33 9.50 -3.77
C GLN A 68 -27.59 10.83 -4.50
N ASN A 69 -27.83 11.90 -3.75
CA ASN A 69 -28.15 13.22 -4.28
C ASN A 69 -26.91 14.07 -4.64
N ASP A 70 -25.69 13.61 -4.30
CA ASP A 70 -24.45 14.30 -4.67
C ASP A 70 -24.07 14.00 -6.13
N SER A 71 -24.45 14.90 -7.03
CA SER A 71 -24.22 14.74 -8.47
C SER A 71 -22.74 14.67 -8.86
N GLU A 72 -21.86 15.36 -8.11
CA GLU A 72 -20.42 15.33 -8.40
C GLU A 72 -19.84 13.98 -8.02
N LEU A 73 -20.18 13.47 -6.84
CA LEU A 73 -19.75 12.15 -6.38
C LEU A 73 -20.25 11.03 -7.31
N GLN A 74 -21.53 11.08 -7.71
CA GLN A 74 -22.10 10.11 -8.64
C GLN A 74 -21.41 10.15 -10.01
N SER A 75 -21.12 11.35 -10.52
CA SER A 75 -20.45 11.53 -11.82
C SER A 75 -19.01 11.04 -11.76
N TRP A 76 -18.27 11.37 -10.71
CA TRP A 76 -16.90 10.90 -10.48
C TRP A 76 -16.83 9.37 -10.44
N TRP A 77 -17.71 8.72 -9.67
CA TRP A 77 -17.70 7.27 -9.57
C TRP A 77 -18.06 6.60 -10.89
N LYS A 78 -19.03 7.17 -11.61
CA LYS A 78 -19.41 6.72 -12.94
C LYS A 78 -18.24 6.80 -13.92
N GLU A 79 -17.55 7.94 -14.00
CA GLU A 79 -16.39 8.13 -14.87
C GLU A 79 -15.25 7.17 -14.52
N LEU A 80 -14.93 7.01 -13.22
CA LEU A 80 -13.92 6.07 -12.75
C LEU A 80 -14.22 4.65 -13.23
N ARG A 81 -15.47 4.20 -13.13
CA ARG A 81 -15.88 2.85 -13.54
C ARG A 81 -15.99 2.67 -15.04
N GLU A 82 -16.65 3.60 -15.73
CA GLU A 82 -17.07 3.44 -17.13
C GLU A 82 -16.00 3.87 -18.13
N GLU A 83 -15.13 4.82 -17.75
CA GLU A 83 -14.05 5.33 -18.59
C GLU A 83 -12.68 4.90 -18.03
N GLY A 84 -12.40 5.20 -16.75
CA GLY A 84 -11.11 4.89 -16.13
C GLY A 84 -10.81 3.38 -16.09
N HIS A 85 -11.81 2.58 -15.73
CA HIS A 85 -11.79 1.12 -15.75
C HIS A 85 -12.87 0.55 -16.68
N GLY A 86 -13.08 1.20 -17.83
CA GLY A 86 -14.13 0.85 -18.78
C GLY A 86 -14.08 -0.58 -19.31
N ASP A 87 -12.90 -1.22 -19.31
CA ASP A 87 -12.69 -2.64 -19.65
C ASP A 87 -13.29 -3.61 -18.62
N LYS A 88 -13.61 -3.12 -17.41
CA LYS A 88 -14.19 -3.87 -16.28
C LYS A 88 -15.51 -3.32 -15.79
N LYS A 89 -16.11 -2.35 -16.48
CA LYS A 89 -17.32 -1.64 -16.00
C LYS A 89 -18.52 -2.54 -15.69
N ASP A 90 -18.63 -3.68 -16.39
CA ASP A 90 -19.75 -4.62 -16.27
C ASP A 90 -19.53 -5.70 -15.19
N GLU A 91 -18.40 -5.66 -14.48
CA GLU A 91 -18.09 -6.64 -13.44
C GLU A 91 -19.00 -6.46 -12.20
N PRO A 92 -19.50 -7.56 -11.60
CA PRO A 92 -20.54 -7.49 -10.56
C PRO A 92 -20.03 -7.00 -9.19
N TRP A 93 -18.72 -6.81 -9.05
CA TRP A 93 -18.09 -6.42 -7.78
C TRP A 93 -17.99 -4.90 -7.60
N TRP A 94 -18.40 -4.09 -8.57
CA TRP A 94 -18.41 -2.64 -8.42
C TRP A 94 -19.43 -2.19 -7.37
N PRO A 95 -19.01 -1.43 -6.34
CA PRO A 95 -19.92 -0.66 -5.50
C PRO A 95 -20.83 0.20 -6.37
N LYS A 96 -22.10 0.33 -5.96
CA LYS A 96 -23.07 1.17 -6.68
C LYS A 96 -22.92 2.64 -6.30
N MET A 97 -22.18 2.94 -5.22
CA MET A 97 -21.99 4.28 -4.67
C MET A 97 -23.33 4.92 -4.27
N GLN A 98 -24.17 4.19 -3.56
CA GLN A 98 -25.49 4.63 -3.12
C GLN A 98 -25.61 4.76 -1.61
N THR A 99 -24.59 4.34 -0.85
CA THR A 99 -24.60 4.34 0.62
C THR A 99 -23.33 4.94 1.20
N CYS A 100 -23.40 5.43 2.43
CA CYS A 100 -22.24 5.94 3.15
C CYS A 100 -21.16 4.86 3.36
N GLU A 101 -21.54 3.59 3.61
CA GLU A 101 -20.55 2.51 3.78
C GLU A 101 -19.82 2.23 2.46
N GLU A 102 -20.50 2.22 1.31
CA GLU A 102 -19.85 2.06 0.00
C GLU A 102 -18.85 3.19 -0.28
N LEU A 103 -19.19 4.44 0.08
CA LEU A 103 -18.28 5.59 -0.04
C LEU A 103 -17.05 5.41 0.87
N ILE A 104 -17.28 5.10 2.15
CA ILE A 104 -16.21 4.90 3.14
C ILE A 104 -15.27 3.77 2.70
N GLU A 105 -15.81 2.64 2.26
CA GLU A 105 -15.02 1.51 1.81
C GLU A 105 -14.21 1.86 0.56
N SER A 106 -14.84 2.50 -0.43
CA SER A 106 -14.18 2.90 -1.67
C SER A 106 -13.04 3.88 -1.42
N CYS A 107 -13.27 4.94 -0.62
CA CYS A 107 -12.23 5.91 -0.25
C CYS A 107 -11.10 5.25 0.56
N THR A 108 -11.42 4.33 1.47
CA THR A 108 -10.42 3.58 2.25
C THR A 108 -9.52 2.74 1.33
N ILE A 109 -10.12 2.01 0.38
CA ILE A 109 -9.38 1.21 -0.62
C ILE A 109 -8.44 2.11 -1.42
N ILE A 110 -8.96 3.22 -1.94
CA ILE A 110 -8.19 4.16 -2.76
C ILE A 110 -6.97 4.68 -1.99
N ILE A 111 -7.17 5.17 -0.77
CA ILE A 111 -6.09 5.71 0.06
C ILE A 111 -5.08 4.62 0.41
N TRP A 112 -5.54 3.41 0.77
CA TRP A 112 -4.66 2.27 1.03
C TRP A 112 -3.79 1.92 -0.18
N LEU A 113 -4.40 1.85 -1.38
CA LEU A 113 -3.69 1.52 -2.62
C LEU A 113 -2.69 2.59 -3.04
N SER A 114 -3.02 3.87 -2.83
CA SER A 114 -2.15 4.99 -3.18
C SER A 114 -1.01 5.20 -2.20
N SER A 115 -1.19 4.79 -0.94
CA SER A 115 -0.23 4.99 0.15
C SER A 115 0.45 3.68 0.56
N ALA A 116 -0.04 3.03 1.60
CA ALA A 116 0.61 1.92 2.29
C ALA A 116 0.84 0.68 1.42
N TYR A 117 -0.11 0.32 0.55
CA TYR A 117 0.10 -0.79 -0.38
C TYR A 117 1.27 -0.50 -1.33
N HIS A 118 1.27 0.70 -1.93
CA HIS A 118 2.34 1.12 -2.83
C HIS A 118 3.68 1.18 -2.11
N ALA A 119 3.73 1.78 -0.92
CA ALA A 119 4.95 1.87 -0.13
C ALA A 119 5.55 0.48 0.15
N ALA A 120 4.70 -0.48 0.54
CA ALA A 120 5.11 -1.85 0.85
C ALA A 120 5.72 -2.62 -0.34
N ILE A 121 5.37 -2.28 -1.58
CA ILE A 121 5.91 -2.95 -2.78
C ILE A 121 7.00 -2.13 -3.50
N ASN A 122 7.11 -0.82 -3.20
CA ASN A 122 7.98 0.10 -3.92
C ASN A 122 9.30 0.37 -3.19
N TYR A 123 9.27 0.80 -1.93
CA TYR A 123 10.47 1.30 -1.24
C TYR A 123 11.41 0.18 -0.74
N GLY A 124 10.97 -1.08 -0.87
CA GLY A 124 11.80 -2.26 -0.65
C GLY A 124 12.57 -2.72 -1.89
N GLN A 125 12.35 -2.11 -3.07
CA GLN A 125 12.92 -2.62 -4.31
C GLN A 125 14.45 -2.64 -4.28
N TYR A 126 15.11 -1.55 -3.90
CA TYR A 126 16.58 -1.51 -3.83
C TYR A 126 17.13 -2.24 -2.60
N SER A 127 16.50 -2.12 -1.43
CA SER A 127 17.01 -2.77 -0.21
C SER A 127 17.02 -4.30 -0.30
N ILE A 128 16.08 -4.88 -1.06
CA ILE A 128 15.97 -6.33 -1.28
C ILE A 128 16.60 -6.72 -2.63
N GLY A 129 16.36 -5.94 -3.68
CA GLY A 129 16.75 -6.27 -5.06
C GLY A 129 18.05 -5.63 -5.54
N GLY A 130 18.65 -4.71 -4.78
CA GLY A 130 19.93 -4.09 -5.12
C GLY A 130 21.08 -5.10 -5.15
N TYR A 131 20.96 -6.23 -4.45
CA TYR A 131 21.78 -7.41 -4.65
C TYR A 131 21.06 -8.38 -5.59
N ILE A 132 21.31 -8.27 -6.89
CA ILE A 132 20.55 -9.00 -7.93
C ILE A 132 20.47 -10.52 -7.75
N PRO A 133 21.49 -11.24 -7.24
CA PRO A 133 21.34 -12.67 -6.95
C PRO A 133 20.17 -13.00 -6.00
N ASN A 134 19.77 -12.07 -5.13
CA ASN A 134 18.60 -12.24 -4.25
C ASN A 134 17.26 -12.02 -4.98
N ARG A 135 17.26 -11.26 -6.08
CA ARG A 135 16.05 -10.98 -6.88
C ARG A 135 16.39 -10.89 -8.38
N PRO A 136 16.74 -12.01 -9.03
CA PRO A 136 17.04 -12.00 -10.45
C PRO A 136 15.79 -11.62 -11.26
N THR A 137 15.97 -10.80 -12.30
CA THR A 137 14.87 -10.28 -13.11
C THR A 137 14.58 -11.13 -14.34
N ILE A 138 15.56 -11.92 -14.79
CA ILE A 138 15.47 -12.75 -15.99
C ILE A 138 16.23 -14.07 -15.72
N SER A 139 15.71 -15.18 -16.24
CA SER A 139 16.45 -16.43 -16.40
C SER A 139 16.67 -16.71 -17.89
N LEU A 140 17.90 -17.05 -18.27
CA LEU A 140 18.34 -17.25 -19.66
C LEU A 140 18.53 -18.71 -20.01
N HIS A 141 18.62 -19.58 -19.01
CA HIS A 141 18.90 -21.00 -19.16
C HIS A 141 17.90 -21.84 -18.36
N PHE A 142 17.54 -23.00 -18.92
CA PHE A 142 16.84 -24.05 -18.19
C PHE A 142 17.81 -24.79 -17.27
N MET A 143 17.28 -25.66 -16.41
CA MET A 143 18.11 -26.59 -15.64
C MET A 143 18.89 -27.50 -16.62
N PRO A 144 20.24 -27.54 -16.59
CA PRO A 144 21.01 -28.48 -17.40
C PRO A 144 20.66 -29.94 -17.10
N GLU A 145 20.69 -30.75 -18.15
CA GLU A 145 20.45 -32.20 -18.10
C GLU A 145 21.72 -32.96 -17.68
N GLU A 146 21.55 -34.09 -17.00
CA GLU A 146 22.67 -34.94 -16.59
C GLU A 146 23.55 -35.35 -17.78
N GLY A 147 24.87 -35.25 -17.60
CA GLY A 147 25.85 -35.56 -18.64
C GLY A 147 26.16 -34.41 -19.62
N THR A 148 25.50 -33.26 -19.49
CA THR A 148 25.87 -32.06 -20.27
C THR A 148 27.08 -31.32 -19.65
N PRO A 149 27.87 -30.56 -20.45
CA PRO A 149 28.93 -29.70 -19.92
C PRO A 149 28.41 -28.70 -18.88
N GLU A 150 27.21 -28.17 -19.08
CA GLU A 150 26.55 -27.23 -18.18
C GLU A 150 26.19 -27.88 -16.82
N TYR A 151 25.81 -29.15 -16.83
CA TYR A 151 25.55 -29.91 -15.60
C TYR A 151 26.84 -30.17 -14.82
N GLU A 152 27.94 -30.46 -15.51
CA GLU A 152 29.26 -30.55 -14.87
C GLU A 152 29.76 -29.20 -14.35
N GLU A 153 29.46 -28.08 -15.04
CA GLU A 153 29.74 -26.73 -14.52
C GLU A 153 28.91 -26.43 -13.27
N LEU A 154 27.63 -26.81 -13.21
CA LEU A 154 26.81 -26.66 -12.01
C LEU A 154 27.38 -27.45 -10.83
N LYS A 155 27.86 -28.68 -11.05
CA LYS A 155 28.48 -29.51 -10.00
C LYS A 155 29.79 -28.91 -9.49
N THR A 156 30.64 -28.44 -10.39
CA THR A 156 32.01 -28.02 -10.07
C THR A 156 32.12 -26.54 -9.69
N ASN A 157 31.20 -25.70 -10.19
CA ASN A 157 31.16 -24.27 -9.96
C ASN A 157 29.71 -23.73 -9.99
N PRO A 158 28.91 -23.99 -8.95
CA PRO A 158 27.51 -23.60 -8.90
C PRO A 158 27.31 -22.08 -8.97
N ASP A 159 28.23 -21.28 -8.42
CA ASP A 159 28.15 -19.81 -8.46
C ASP A 159 28.24 -19.29 -9.90
N LYS A 160 29.15 -19.85 -10.70
CA LYS A 160 29.28 -19.49 -12.12
C LYS A 160 28.06 -19.93 -12.92
N ALA A 161 27.55 -21.13 -12.67
CA ALA A 161 26.32 -21.61 -13.31
C ALA A 161 25.12 -20.71 -12.96
N PHE A 162 24.99 -20.30 -11.70
CA PHE A 162 23.98 -19.36 -11.23
C PHE A 162 24.09 -18.02 -11.97
N LEU A 163 25.28 -17.40 -11.99
CA LEU A 163 25.49 -16.10 -12.63
C LEU A 163 25.28 -16.12 -14.15
N LYS A 164 25.55 -17.25 -14.82
CA LYS A 164 25.21 -17.42 -16.24
C LYS A 164 23.71 -17.59 -16.48
N THR A 165 23.01 -18.24 -15.54
CA THR A 165 21.58 -18.50 -15.65
C THR A 165 20.77 -17.22 -15.54
N PHE A 166 21.19 -16.26 -14.72
CA PHE A 166 20.40 -15.08 -14.42
C PHE A 166 20.89 -13.80 -15.14
N THR A 167 20.29 -12.67 -14.76
CA THR A 167 20.43 -11.35 -15.40
C THR A 167 21.89 -10.98 -15.72
N PRO A 168 22.26 -10.78 -17.00
CA PRO A 168 23.62 -10.41 -17.38
C PRO A 168 24.03 -9.06 -16.81
N GLN A 169 25.34 -8.81 -16.78
CA GLN A 169 25.92 -7.67 -16.06
C GLN A 169 25.36 -6.31 -16.48
N LEU A 170 25.16 -6.06 -17.78
CA LEU A 170 24.65 -4.79 -18.27
C LEU A 170 23.19 -4.55 -17.83
N GLN A 171 22.34 -5.56 -17.95
CA GLN A 171 20.94 -5.50 -17.52
C GLN A 171 20.84 -5.39 -16.00
N THR A 172 21.75 -6.04 -15.27
CA THR A 172 21.91 -5.90 -13.82
C THR A 172 22.17 -4.44 -13.45
N LEU A 173 23.14 -3.78 -14.10
CA LEU A 173 23.47 -2.39 -13.83
C LEU A 173 22.27 -1.46 -14.07
N LEU A 174 21.59 -1.61 -15.21
CA LEU A 174 20.42 -0.81 -15.57
C LEU A 174 19.24 -1.06 -14.62
N GLY A 175 19.00 -2.32 -14.27
CA GLY A 175 17.97 -2.73 -13.32
C GLY A 175 18.21 -2.14 -11.94
N MET A 176 19.43 -2.27 -11.41
CA MET A 176 19.84 -1.71 -10.11
C MET A 176 19.67 -0.19 -10.07
N ALA A 177 20.15 0.53 -11.09
CA ALA A 177 20.00 1.99 -11.17
C ALA A 177 18.53 2.40 -11.19
N SER A 178 17.68 1.66 -11.90
CA SER A 178 16.24 1.92 -11.98
C SER A 178 15.57 1.76 -10.62
N ILE A 179 15.79 0.63 -9.94
CA ILE A 179 15.18 0.39 -8.62
C ILE A 179 15.76 1.28 -7.53
N GLU A 180 16.98 1.80 -7.68
CA GLU A 180 17.54 2.81 -6.78
C GLU A 180 16.74 4.11 -6.83
N ILE A 181 16.47 4.61 -8.04
CA ILE A 181 15.68 5.82 -8.27
C ILE A 181 14.26 5.62 -7.73
N LEU A 182 13.62 4.50 -8.04
CA LEU A 182 12.25 4.21 -7.61
C LEU A 182 12.11 4.03 -6.09
N SER A 183 13.18 3.65 -5.40
CA SER A 183 13.19 3.42 -3.93
C SER A 183 13.56 4.67 -3.13
N ARG A 184 13.79 5.81 -3.78
CA ARG A 184 14.24 7.04 -3.13
C ARG A 184 13.06 7.98 -2.85
N HIS A 185 12.98 8.47 -1.61
CA HIS A 185 12.06 9.54 -1.25
C HIS A 185 12.63 10.91 -1.64
N PRO A 186 11.83 11.79 -2.28
CA PRO A 186 12.23 13.17 -2.53
C PRO A 186 12.26 13.98 -1.21
N VAL A 187 12.85 15.18 -1.26
CA VAL A 187 13.05 16.02 -0.06
C VAL A 187 11.74 16.65 0.43
N ASP A 188 10.82 16.88 -0.49
CA ASP A 188 9.51 17.50 -0.31
C ASP A 188 8.37 16.48 -0.24
N GLU A 189 8.68 15.20 0.02
CA GLU A 189 7.68 14.15 0.16
C GLU A 189 6.67 14.43 1.28
N LEU A 190 5.40 14.17 1.02
CA LEU A 190 4.34 14.25 2.02
C LEU A 190 3.90 12.84 2.43
N TYR A 191 4.20 12.48 3.67
CA TYR A 191 3.86 11.18 4.24
C TYR A 191 2.40 11.10 4.67
N LEU A 192 1.91 9.88 4.85
CA LEU A 192 0.55 9.58 5.26
C LEU A 192 0.21 10.32 6.56
N GLY A 193 -0.88 11.07 6.54
CA GLY A 193 -1.30 11.93 7.66
C GLY A 193 -0.67 13.32 7.66
N GLN A 194 0.20 13.64 6.71
CA GLN A 194 0.70 14.99 6.46
C GLN A 194 -0.06 15.65 5.31
N ARG A 195 -0.06 16.99 5.27
CA ARG A 195 -0.60 17.80 4.19
C ARG A 195 0.32 18.99 3.93
N GLY A 196 0.33 19.48 2.69
CA GLY A 196 1.17 20.62 2.28
C GLY A 196 0.72 21.97 2.85
N THR A 197 -0.51 22.08 3.34
CA THR A 197 -1.05 23.29 3.98
C THR A 197 -1.91 22.91 5.19
N SER A 198 -1.84 23.74 6.24
CA SER A 198 -2.68 23.68 7.43
C SER A 198 -4.12 24.14 7.17
N GLU A 199 -4.35 25.00 6.18
CA GLU A 199 -5.65 25.61 5.87
C GLU A 199 -6.44 24.85 4.79
N TRP A 200 -6.21 23.55 4.62
CA TRP A 200 -6.90 22.74 3.60
C TRP A 200 -8.43 22.65 3.80
N THR A 201 -8.91 22.99 5.00
CA THR A 201 -10.34 23.17 5.31
C THR A 201 -10.51 24.18 6.44
N THR A 202 -11.67 24.84 6.50
CA THR A 202 -12.09 25.70 7.61
C THR A 202 -12.81 24.94 8.72
N ASP A 203 -13.14 23.66 8.48
CA ASP A 203 -13.91 22.84 9.41
C ASP A 203 -13.01 22.35 10.57
N ALA A 204 -13.15 22.97 11.75
CA ALA A 204 -12.29 22.71 12.91
C ALA A 204 -12.29 21.23 13.35
N ASP A 205 -13.44 20.56 13.29
CA ASP A 205 -13.57 19.15 13.62
C ASP A 205 -12.73 18.26 12.68
N MET A 206 -12.61 18.64 11.40
CA MET A 206 -11.82 17.90 10.40
C MET A 206 -10.32 18.15 10.55
N LEU A 207 -9.93 19.36 10.99
CA LEU A 207 -8.55 19.62 11.38
C LEU A 207 -8.15 18.77 12.60
N GLN A 208 -9.04 18.67 13.60
CA GLN A 208 -8.80 17.87 14.79
C GLN A 208 -8.75 16.36 14.46
N ALA A 209 -9.69 15.85 13.67
CA ALA A 209 -9.68 14.45 13.24
C ALA A 209 -8.42 14.10 12.42
N SER A 210 -7.91 15.03 11.60
CA SER A 210 -6.65 14.83 10.87
C SER A 210 -5.45 14.74 11.81
N GLU A 211 -5.42 15.54 12.88
CA GLU A 211 -4.38 15.48 13.90
C GLU A 211 -4.43 14.17 14.71
N ASP A 212 -5.63 13.68 15.01
CA ASP A 212 -5.81 12.40 15.71
C ASP A 212 -5.41 11.21 14.84
N PHE A 213 -5.68 11.27 13.54
CA PHE A 213 -5.15 10.30 12.56
C PHE A 213 -3.61 10.30 12.56
N ARG A 214 -2.98 11.48 12.54
CA ARG A 214 -1.51 11.62 12.58
C ARG A 214 -0.92 11.00 13.86
N LYS A 215 -1.50 11.31 15.03
CA LYS A 215 -1.08 10.70 16.32
C LYS A 215 -1.27 9.19 16.33
N LYS A 216 -2.35 8.67 15.72
CA LYS A 216 -2.58 7.23 15.60
C LYS A 216 -1.47 6.56 14.80
N LEU A 217 -1.05 7.15 13.68
CA LEU A 217 0.05 6.66 12.86
C LEU A 217 1.38 6.66 13.63
N GLU A 218 1.72 7.72 14.36
CA GLU A 218 2.91 7.72 15.23
C GLU A 218 2.88 6.59 16.26
N GLY A 219 1.70 6.33 16.83
CA GLY A 219 1.48 5.23 17.77
C GLY A 219 1.68 3.86 17.11
N ILE A 220 1.27 3.69 15.86
CA ILE A 220 1.52 2.49 15.07
C ILE A 220 3.02 2.32 14.83
N GLU A 221 3.73 3.36 14.40
CA GLU A 221 5.17 3.30 14.18
C GLU A 221 5.94 2.85 15.41
N LYS A 222 5.62 3.43 16.57
CA LYS A 222 6.21 3.04 17.87
C LYS A 222 5.97 1.57 18.19
N ARG A 223 4.79 1.03 17.87
CA ARG A 223 4.50 -0.41 18.03
C ARG A 223 5.35 -1.25 17.09
N ILE A 224 5.44 -0.89 15.82
CA ILE A 224 6.25 -1.63 14.83
C ILE A 224 7.73 -1.63 15.25
N ILE A 225 8.27 -0.49 15.70
CA ILE A 225 9.64 -0.39 16.21
C ILE A 225 9.87 -1.35 17.39
N LYS A 226 8.90 -1.46 18.31
CA LYS A 226 8.99 -2.40 19.43
C LYS A 226 8.95 -3.85 18.94
N MET A 227 8.06 -4.18 18.01
CA MET A 227 7.93 -5.52 17.43
C MET A 227 9.21 -5.94 16.67
N ASN A 228 9.83 -5.04 15.93
CA ASN A 228 11.10 -5.28 15.24
C ASN A 228 12.28 -5.56 16.20
N LYS A 229 12.15 -5.22 17.48
CA LYS A 229 13.13 -5.52 18.54
C LYS A 229 12.79 -6.75 19.37
N ASP A 230 11.62 -7.34 19.16
CA ASP A 230 11.19 -8.53 19.90
C ASP A 230 11.80 -9.78 19.25
N GLU A 231 12.73 -10.43 19.97
CA GLU A 231 13.43 -11.64 19.49
C GLU A 231 12.50 -12.84 19.26
N LYS A 232 11.27 -12.79 19.80
CA LYS A 232 10.25 -13.81 19.53
C LYS A 232 9.66 -13.67 18.12
N LEU A 233 9.66 -12.46 17.56
CA LEU A 233 9.09 -12.15 16.24
C LEU A 233 10.17 -12.24 15.14
N LYS A 234 10.64 -13.47 14.91
CA LYS A 234 11.81 -13.75 14.06
C LYS A 234 11.59 -13.39 12.58
N ASN A 235 10.35 -13.46 12.07
CA ASN A 235 10.06 -13.20 10.65
C ASN A 235 10.25 -11.72 10.30
N ARG A 236 10.26 -10.84 11.30
CA ARG A 236 10.44 -9.39 11.11
C ARG A 236 11.85 -8.99 10.73
N VAL A 237 12.85 -9.82 11.04
CA VAL A 237 14.28 -9.47 10.88
C VAL A 237 15.01 -10.51 10.05
N GLY A 238 14.69 -11.79 10.26
CA GLY A 238 15.28 -12.92 9.54
C GLY A 238 16.80 -13.05 9.72
N PRO A 239 17.41 -14.01 9.01
CA PRO A 239 18.86 -14.25 9.08
C PRO A 239 19.68 -13.10 8.47
N ALA A 240 19.09 -12.32 7.56
CA ALA A 240 19.72 -11.16 6.94
C ALA A 240 19.90 -9.98 7.92
N LYS A 241 19.27 -10.03 9.11
CA LYS A 241 19.32 -8.96 10.12
C LYS A 241 18.77 -7.62 9.61
N ILE A 242 17.74 -7.67 8.75
CA ILE A 242 17.09 -6.49 8.17
C ILE A 242 15.67 -6.40 8.73
N PRO A 243 15.37 -5.43 9.61
CA PRO A 243 14.03 -5.28 10.17
C PRO A 243 13.01 -4.86 9.10
N TYR A 244 11.77 -5.32 9.22
CA TYR A 244 10.68 -4.93 8.35
C TYR A 244 10.18 -3.52 8.70
N THR A 245 10.55 -2.54 7.87
CA THR A 245 10.26 -1.12 8.09
C THR A 245 9.39 -0.47 7.00
N LEU A 246 8.97 -1.23 5.99
CA LEU A 246 8.27 -0.72 4.81
C LEU A 246 6.90 -0.09 5.10
N LEU A 247 6.32 -0.37 6.26
CA LEU A 247 5.06 0.20 6.73
C LEU A 247 5.23 1.14 7.93
N TYR A 248 6.43 1.68 8.14
CA TYR A 248 6.60 2.83 9.02
C TYR A 248 5.97 4.05 8.35
N PRO A 249 5.04 4.75 9.02
CA PRO A 249 4.43 5.96 8.46
C PRO A 249 5.45 7.03 8.04
N SER A 250 6.51 7.24 8.80
CA SER A 250 7.49 8.32 8.55
C SER A 250 8.80 7.84 7.91
N SER A 251 9.46 8.76 7.20
CA SER A 251 10.83 8.60 6.72
C SER A 251 11.53 9.96 6.55
N GLU A 252 12.85 9.90 6.46
CA GLU A 252 13.69 10.98 5.93
C GLU A 252 13.78 10.87 4.40
N PRO A 253 14.22 11.94 3.69
CA PRO A 253 14.54 11.85 2.27
C PRO A 253 15.65 10.83 1.98
N GLY A 254 15.66 10.30 0.76
CA GLY A 254 16.69 9.35 0.33
C GLY A 254 16.21 7.89 0.30
N LEU A 255 17.16 6.97 0.31
CA LEU A 255 16.92 5.53 0.19
C LEU A 255 16.91 4.90 1.58
N THR A 256 15.72 4.81 2.18
CA THR A 256 15.57 4.49 3.61
C THR A 256 14.93 3.13 3.87
N GLY A 257 14.21 2.56 2.89
CA GLY A 257 13.46 1.31 3.07
C GLY A 257 12.30 1.43 4.06
N LYS A 258 11.76 2.64 4.25
CA LYS A 258 10.66 2.95 5.17
C LYS A 258 9.93 4.21 4.71
N GLY A 259 8.79 4.52 5.32
CA GLY A 259 7.98 5.69 5.00
C GLY A 259 6.81 5.35 4.10
N ILE A 260 5.62 5.86 4.45
CA ILE A 260 4.41 5.71 3.66
C ILE A 260 4.02 7.08 3.12
N PRO A 261 4.29 7.40 1.84
CA PRO A 261 3.77 8.61 1.19
C PRO A 261 2.24 8.61 1.09
N ASN A 262 1.63 9.79 0.98
CA ASN A 262 0.19 9.92 0.72
C ASN A 262 -0.23 9.34 -0.64
N SER A 263 0.66 9.39 -1.63
CA SER A 263 0.32 9.06 -3.01
C SER A 263 1.43 8.30 -3.73
N LYS A 264 1.07 7.76 -4.89
CA LYS A 264 2.03 7.30 -5.90
C LYS A 264 2.59 8.50 -6.66
N LEU A 265 3.27 9.43 -6.01
CA LEU A 265 3.90 10.62 -6.61
C LEU A 265 3.05 11.46 -7.60
N PHE A 266 1.74 11.21 -7.78
CA PHE A 266 0.93 11.83 -8.85
C PHE A 266 -0.61 11.83 -8.64
N MET A 267 -1.15 11.48 -7.46
CA MET A 267 -2.61 11.47 -7.27
C MET A 267 -3.02 11.98 -5.89
N CYS A 268 -3.68 13.15 -5.86
CA CYS A 268 -4.31 13.71 -4.67
C CYS A 268 -5.83 13.48 -4.75
N LEU A 269 -6.35 12.47 -4.03
CA LEU A 269 -7.74 11.99 -4.17
C LEU A 269 -8.72 12.52 -3.11
N LEU A 270 -8.28 13.35 -2.16
CA LEU A 270 -9.14 13.80 -1.06
C LEU A 270 -9.95 15.07 -1.35
N CYS A 271 -9.87 15.63 -2.56
CA CYS A 271 -10.64 16.83 -2.89
C CYS A 271 -12.11 16.55 -3.23
N VAL A 272 -12.44 15.31 -3.63
CA VAL A 272 -13.74 14.97 -4.24
C VAL A 272 -14.87 14.77 -3.22
N CYS A 273 -14.56 14.50 -1.96
CA CYS A 273 -15.57 14.07 -0.97
C CYS A 273 -16.16 15.21 -0.10
N LYS A 274 -16.01 16.48 -0.50
CA LYS A 274 -16.64 17.61 0.18
C LYS A 274 -17.77 18.15 -0.71
N PRO A 275 -19.06 17.95 -0.34
CA PRO A 275 -20.19 18.49 -1.08
C PRO A 275 -20.08 20.01 -1.19
N ILE A 276 -20.23 20.56 -2.40
CA ILE A 276 -20.31 22.01 -2.60
C ILE A 276 -21.74 22.46 -2.28
N HIS A 277 -21.97 22.82 -1.02
CA HIS A 277 -23.15 23.60 -0.61
C HIS A 277 -22.74 25.04 -0.27
N ASP A 278 -21.92 25.68 -1.11
CA ASP A 278 -21.89 27.15 -1.14
C ASP A 278 -21.26 27.67 -2.45
N HIS A 279 -21.92 28.65 -3.06
CA HIS A 279 -21.42 29.36 -4.24
C HIS A 279 -20.24 30.26 -3.83
N GLY A 280 -19.03 29.72 -3.65
CA GLY A 280 -17.93 30.61 -3.28
C GLY A 280 -16.51 30.07 -3.07
N SER A 281 -16.21 28.78 -3.23
CA SER A 281 -14.82 28.32 -3.13
C SER A 281 -14.34 27.65 -4.42
N GLU A 282 -13.69 28.44 -5.27
CA GLU A 282 -12.84 27.95 -6.34
C GLU A 282 -11.67 27.14 -5.74
N ARG A 283 -11.36 25.98 -6.33
CA ARG A 283 -10.14 25.22 -6.00
C ARG A 283 -9.13 25.30 -7.14
N PHE A 284 -7.87 25.52 -6.75
CA PHE A 284 -6.66 25.07 -7.45
C PHE A 284 -6.31 23.65 -7.03
#